data_AF-A0A3M1S2G8-F1
#
_entry.id   AF-A0A3M1S2G8-F1
#
_cell.length_a   1.000
_cell.length_b   1.000
_cell.length_c   1.000
_cell.angle_alpha   90.00
_cell.angle_beta   90.00
_cell.angle_gamma   90.00
#
_symmetry.space_group_name_H-M   'P 1'
#
loop_
_entity.id
_entity.type
_entity.pdbx_description
1 polymer ?
#
loop_
_entity_poly.entity_id
_entity_poly.type
_entity_poly.pdbx_seq_one_letter_code
_entity_poly.pdbx_strand_id
1 'polypeptide(L)'
;MVVVVPTLAELARRYSIDYADVQFLISAYLFGLGVAQPFSGWLCDRFGRRRVLLAGFSLFVLASLGCAIAGSFGLLVALRFLQATGVSVGTVASRAILRDIHDEAGTARTLALV
;
A
#
# COMPACT_ATOMS: atom_id res chain seq x y z
N MET A 1 -0.02 -2.69 8.30
CA MET A 1 -1.32 -3.42 8.30
C MET A 1 -1.65 -4.08 9.64
N VAL A 2 -0.65 -4.45 10.47
CA VAL A 2 -0.86 -5.04 11.82
C VAL A 2 -1.72 -4.16 12.74
N VAL A 3 -1.62 -2.83 12.62
CA VAL A 3 -2.41 -1.87 13.42
C VAL A 3 -3.93 -1.95 13.14
N VAL A 4 -4.35 -2.45 11.98
CA VAL A 4 -5.78 -2.54 11.61
C VAL A 4 -6.46 -3.75 12.26
N VAL A 5 -5.73 -4.82 12.55
CA VAL A 5 -6.27 -6.07 13.13
C VAL A 5 -7.06 -5.84 14.43
N PRO A 6 -6.58 -5.07 15.43
CA PRO A 6 -7.38 -4.78 16.63
C PRO A 6 -8.58 -3.87 16.37
N THR A 7 -8.60 -3.13 15.25
CA THR A 7 -9.69 -2.21 14.89
C THR A 7 -10.82 -2.89 14.11
N LEU A 8 -10.67 -4.15 13.69
CA LEU A 8 -11.68 -4.86 12.89
C LEU A 8 -13.02 -4.98 13.64
N ALA A 9 -12.98 -5.22 14.96
CA ALA A 9 -14.18 -5.26 15.79
C ALA A 9 -14.92 -3.92 15.82
N GLU A 10 -14.17 -2.81 15.84
CA GLU A 10 -14.74 -1.47 15.81
C GLU A 10 -15.32 -1.14 14.44
N LEU A 11 -14.64 -1.55 13.37
CA LEU A 11 -15.13 -1.42 11.99
C LEU A 11 -16.43 -2.22 11.77
N ALA A 12 -16.51 -3.45 12.28
CA ALA A 12 -17.71 -4.29 12.22
C ALA A 12 -18.90 -3.60 12.90
N ARG A 13 -18.69 -3.06 14.11
CA ARG A 13 -19.71 -2.29 14.84
C ARG A 13 -20.12 -1.02 14.10
N ARG A 14 -19.14 -0.22 13.64
CA ARG A 14 -19.38 1.08 13.00
C ARG A 14 -20.15 0.96 11.69
N TYR A 15 -19.93 -0.11 10.92
CA TYR A 15 -20.64 -0.35 9.67
C TYR A 15 -21.80 -1.35 9.80
N SER A 16 -22.03 -1.90 11.01
CA SER A 16 -23.08 -2.92 11.27
C SER A 16 -23.03 -4.10 10.30
N ILE A 17 -21.82 -4.62 10.07
CA ILE A 17 -21.53 -5.76 9.18
C ILE A 17 -20.88 -6.92 9.94
N ASP A 18 -20.90 -8.10 9.34
CA ASP A 18 -20.30 -9.29 9.94
C ASP A 18 -18.77 -9.18 10.00
N TYR A 19 -18.16 -9.86 10.96
CA TYR A 19 -16.71 -9.90 11.13
C TYR A 19 -16.02 -10.54 9.92
N ALA A 20 -16.70 -11.51 9.28
CA ALA A 20 -16.26 -12.14 8.03
C ALA A 20 -16.15 -11.12 6.89
N ASP A 21 -17.09 -10.17 6.78
CA ASP A 21 -17.06 -9.13 5.76
C ASP A 21 -15.91 -8.15 6.01
N VAL A 22 -15.61 -7.84 7.27
CA VAL A 22 -14.48 -6.97 7.61
C VAL A 22 -13.13 -7.63 7.27
N GLN A 23 -13.02 -8.96 7.31
CA GLN A 23 -11.83 -9.67 6.84
C GLN A 23 -11.59 -9.49 5.33
N PHE A 24 -12.65 -9.29 4.54
CA PHE A 24 -12.53 -8.99 3.11
C PHE A 24 -11.68 -7.74 2.85
N LEU A 25 -11.67 -6.80 3.79
CA LEU A 25 -10.86 -5.58 3.70
C LEU A 25 -9.35 -5.87 3.68
N ILE A 26 -8.92 -6.91 4.42
CA ILE A 26 -7.53 -7.38 4.40
C ILE A 26 -7.24 -8.07 3.07
N SER A 27 -8.13 -8.97 2.64
CA SER A 27 -7.99 -9.70 1.37
C SER A 27 -7.91 -8.75 0.18
N ALA A 28 -8.80 -7.75 0.10
CA ALA A 28 -8.82 -6.74 -0.95
C ALA A 28 -7.53 -5.90 -0.95
N TYR A 29 -7.03 -5.51 0.23
CA TYR A 29 -5.78 -4.76 0.34
C TYR A 29 -4.57 -5.59 -0.15
N LEU A 30 -4.46 -6.85 0.29
CA LEU A 30 -3.40 -7.75 -0.14
C LEU A 30 -3.47 -8.06 -1.64
N PHE A 31 -4.69 -8.29 -2.14
CA PHE A 31 -4.94 -8.50 -3.56
C PHE A 31 -4.51 -7.28 -4.38
N GLY A 32 -4.87 -6.06 -3.96
CA GLY A 32 -4.42 -4.83 -4.61
C GLY A 32 -2.91 -4.67 -4.59
N LEU A 33 -2.25 -5.04 -3.51
CA LEU A 33 -0.79 -5.04 -3.41
C LEU A 33 -0.15 -6.01 -4.41
N GLY A 34 -0.66 -7.24 -4.46
CA GLY A 34 -0.15 -8.30 -5.35
C GLY A 34 -0.35 -7.97 -6.81
N VAL A 35 -1.51 -7.41 -7.18
CA VAL A 35 -1.78 -6.97 -8.55
C VAL A 35 -0.91 -5.76 -8.89
N ALA A 36 -0.79 -4.77 -8.00
CA ALA A 36 -0.05 -3.54 -8.30
C ALA A 36 1.47 -3.74 -8.37
N GLN A 37 2.06 -4.66 -7.61
CA GLN A 37 3.51 -4.88 -7.56
C GLN A 37 4.21 -5.02 -8.92
N PRO A 38 3.76 -5.89 -9.85
CA PRO A 38 4.38 -6.01 -11.16
C PRO A 38 4.26 -4.72 -11.99
N PHE A 39 3.11 -4.04 -11.94
CA PHE A 39 2.93 -2.76 -12.64
C PHE A 39 3.81 -1.65 -12.07
N SER A 40 3.98 -1.60 -10.75
CA SER A 40 4.86 -0.64 -10.06
C SER A 40 6.29 -0.71 -10.58
N GLY A 41 6.82 -1.93 -10.81
CA GLY A 41 8.15 -2.15 -11.38
C GLY A 41 8.28 -1.60 -12.79
N TRP A 42 7.37 -2.02 -13.68
CA TRP A 42 7.34 -1.53 -15.06
C TRP A 42 7.19 0.00 -15.16
N LEU A 43 6.36 0.58 -14.30
CA LEU A 43 6.12 2.02 -14.27
C LEU A 43 7.37 2.78 -13.80
N CYS A 44 8.06 2.29 -12.77
CA CYS A 44 9.33 2.86 -12.28
C CYS A 44 10.41 2.89 -13.35
N ASP A 45 10.51 1.81 -14.13
CA ASP A 45 11.51 1.68 -15.20
C ASP A 45 11.19 2.62 -16.37
N ARG A 46 9.91 2.84 -16.68
CA ARG A 46 9.48 3.68 -17.82
C ARG A 46 9.45 5.18 -17.52
N PHE A 47 8.96 5.58 -16.35
CA PHE A 47 8.70 7.00 -16.02
C PHE A 47 9.74 7.61 -15.07
N GLY A 48 10.69 6.80 -14.60
CA GLY A 48 11.72 7.20 -13.65
C GLY A 48 11.25 7.06 -12.21
N ARG A 49 12.12 6.44 -11.40
CA ARG A 49 11.85 6.00 -10.03
C ARG A 49 11.34 7.10 -9.11
N ARG A 50 11.94 8.29 -9.15
CA ARG A 50 11.57 9.43 -8.28
C ARG A 50 10.15 9.94 -8.56
N ARG A 51 9.75 10.05 -9.84
CA ARG A 51 8.43 10.57 -10.22
C ARG A 51 7.33 9.59 -9.81
N VAL A 52 7.58 8.30 -10.05
CA VAL A 52 6.65 7.23 -9.72
C VAL A 52 6.48 7.11 -8.20
N LEU A 53 7.57 7.19 -7.42
CA LEU A 53 7.51 7.19 -5.96
C LEU A 53 6.69 8.36 -5.41
N LEU A 54 6.92 9.58 -5.91
CA LEU A 54 6.13 10.75 -5.48
C LEU A 54 4.65 10.60 -5.85
N ALA A 55 4.33 10.12 -7.06
CA ALA A 55 2.96 9.89 -7.49
C ALA A 55 2.25 8.82 -6.63
N GLY A 56 2.92 7.70 -6.36
CA GLY A 56 2.39 6.64 -5.49
C GLY A 56 2.17 7.11 -4.05
N PHE A 57 3.10 7.93 -3.52
CA PHE A 57 2.96 8.52 -2.20
C PHE A 57 1.81 9.52 -2.13
N SER A 58 1.65 10.40 -3.12
CA SER A 58 0.50 11.30 -3.21
C SER A 58 -0.81 10.53 -3.26
N LEU A 59 -0.89 9.46 -4.06
CA LEU A 59 -2.06 8.59 -4.12
C LEU A 59 -2.38 7.95 -2.76
N PHE A 60 -1.35 7.46 -2.06
CA PHE A 60 -1.49 6.88 -0.73
C PHE A 60 -2.07 7.88 0.29
N VAL A 61 -1.55 9.12 0.31
CA VAL A 61 -2.02 10.18 1.21
C VAL A 61 -3.48 10.54 0.92
N LEU A 62 -3.83 10.74 -0.36
CA LEU A 62 -5.20 11.07 -0.76
C LEU A 62 -6.19 9.94 -0.41
N ALA A 63 -5.81 8.69 -0.68
CA ALA A 63 -6.64 7.54 -0.31
C ALA A 63 -6.78 7.40 1.22
N SER A 64 -5.74 7.73 1.99
CA SER A 64 -5.78 7.73 3.46
C SER A 64 -6.72 8.79 4.02
N LEU A 65 -6.67 10.00 3.47
CA LEU A 65 -7.62 11.06 3.82
C LEU A 65 -9.06 10.66 3.44
N GLY A 66 -9.24 10.05 2.26
CA GLY A 66 -10.54 9.50 1.85
C GLY A 66 -11.08 8.44 2.81
N CYS A 67 -10.21 7.58 3.38
CA CYS A 67 -10.62 6.57 4.34
C CYS A 67 -11.18 7.17 5.64
N ALA A 68 -10.72 8.36 6.04
CA ALA A 68 -11.21 9.03 7.25
C ALA A 68 -12.66 9.52 7.11
N ILE A 69 -13.06 9.87 5.88
CA ILE A 69 -14.41 10.36 5.54
C ILE A 69 -15.29 9.30 4.87
N ALA A 70 -14.82 8.06 4.76
CA ALA A 70 -15.58 7.00 4.12
C ALA A 70 -16.88 6.72 4.89
N GLY A 71 -18.02 6.99 4.26
CA GLY A 71 -19.35 6.80 4.84
C GLY A 71 -19.93 5.40 4.63
N SER A 72 -19.26 4.54 3.84
CA SER A 72 -19.72 3.18 3.57
C SER A 72 -18.55 2.19 3.54
N PHE A 73 -18.86 0.94 3.87
CA PHE A 73 -17.86 -0.13 3.88
C PHE A 73 -17.28 -0.39 2.50
N GLY A 74 -18.11 -0.39 1.44
CA GLY A 74 -17.65 -0.56 0.07
C GLY A 74 -16.68 0.53 -0.39
N LEU A 75 -16.96 1.80 -0.04
CA LEU A 75 -16.05 2.91 -0.33
C LEU A 75 -14.73 2.76 0.43
N LEU A 76 -14.79 2.34 1.70
CA LEU A 76 -13.60 2.05 2.50
C LEU A 76 -12.74 0.95 1.85
N VAL A 77 -13.35 -0.13 1.36
CA VAL A 77 -12.65 -1.22 0.66
C VAL A 77 -11.99 -0.71 -0.62
N ALA A 78 -12.70 0.08 -1.44
CA ALA A 78 -12.16 0.66 -2.67
C ALA A 78 -10.98 1.60 -2.40
N LEU A 79 -11.10 2.47 -1.39
CA LEU A 79 -10.03 3.38 -0.97
C LEU A 79 -8.83 2.61 -0.42
N ARG A 80 -9.04 1.52 0.32
CA ARG A 80 -7.96 0.65 0.81
C ARG A 80 -7.24 -0.07 -0.32
N PHE A 81 -7.98 -0.54 -1.33
CA PHE A 81 -7.38 -1.09 -2.54
C PHE A 81 -6.50 -0.04 -3.25
N LEU A 82 -6.99 1.19 -3.40
CA LEU A 82 -6.22 2.29 -3.97
C LEU A 82 -5.00 2.69 -3.12
N GLN A 83 -5.12 2.56 -1.80
CA GLN A 83 -4.03 2.78 -0.87
C GLN A 83 -2.94 1.71 -1.05
N ALA A 84 -3.33 0.46 -1.31
CA ALA A 84 -2.39 -0.65 -1.58
C ALA A 84 -1.58 -0.41 -2.86
N THR A 85 -2.18 0.18 -3.90
CA THR A 85 -1.43 0.51 -5.13
C THR A 85 -0.36 1.57 -4.87
N GLY A 86 -0.66 2.59 -4.04
CA GLY A 86 0.33 3.59 -3.62
C GLY A 86 1.47 3.00 -2.78
N VAL A 87 1.17 2.09 -1.85
CA VAL A 87 2.17 1.39 -1.03
C VAL A 87 3.08 0.48 -1.85
N SER A 88 2.52 -0.21 -2.84
CA SER A 88 3.26 -1.11 -3.75
C SER A 88 4.40 -0.40 -4.48
N VAL A 89 4.18 0.85 -4.88
CA VAL A 89 5.22 1.67 -5.52
C VAL A 89 6.37 1.95 -4.55
N GLY A 90 6.07 2.27 -3.29
CA GLY A 90 7.09 2.54 -2.27
C GLY A 90 7.99 1.35 -1.98
N THR A 91 7.44 0.13 -1.89
CA THR A 91 8.24 -1.07 -1.60
C THR A 91 9.19 -1.45 -2.74
N VAL A 92 8.77 -1.25 -4.00
CA VAL A 92 9.60 -1.51 -5.18
C VAL A 92 10.65 -0.41 -5.37
N ALA A 93 10.24 0.85 -5.33
CA ALA A 93 11.14 1.98 -5.59
C ALA A 93 12.19 2.15 -4.48
N SER A 94 11.87 1.92 -3.21
CA SER A 94 12.87 1.98 -2.12
C SER A 94 14.00 0.97 -2.30
N ARG A 95 13.69 -0.28 -2.68
CA ARG A 95 14.71 -1.31 -2.94
C ARG A 95 15.57 -0.97 -4.15
N ALA A 96 14.94 -0.42 -5.19
CA ALA A 96 15.62 -0.01 -6.41
C ALA A 96 16.55 1.19 -6.16
N ILE A 97 16.09 2.20 -5.41
CA ILE A 97 16.89 3.37 -5.01
C ILE A 97 18.08 2.94 -4.13
N LEU A 98 17.88 2.03 -3.18
CA LEU A 98 18.98 1.51 -2.36
C LEU A 98 20.06 0.84 -3.23
N ARG A 99 19.66 0.11 -4.27
CA ARG A 99 20.55 -0.49 -5.27
C ARG A 99 21.27 0.51 -6.17
N ASP A 100 20.70 1.68 -6.42
CA ASP A 100 21.32 2.71 -7.27
C ASP A 100 22.37 3.55 -6.52
N ILE A 101 22.22 3.70 -5.19
CA ILE A 101 23.06 4.59 -4.37
C ILE A 101 24.22 3.83 -3.71
N HIS A 102 24.11 2.51 -3.52
CA HIS A 102 25.14 1.70 -2.89
C HIS A 102 25.77 0.71 -3.87
N ASP A 103 27.10 0.57 -3.81
CA ASP A 103 27.84 -0.55 -4.42
C ASP A 103 27.29 -1.91 -3.91
N GLU A 104 27.47 -3.01 -4.65
CA GLU A 104 26.79 -4.31 -4.37
C GLU A 104 26.95 -4.78 -2.90
N ALA A 105 28.11 -4.52 -2.30
CA ALA A 105 28.41 -4.82 -0.89
C ALA A 105 27.66 -3.90 0.12
N GLY A 106 27.40 -2.65 -0.24
CA GLY A 106 26.64 -1.69 0.58
C GLY A 106 25.14 -1.96 0.56
N THR A 107 24.60 -2.35 -0.60
CA THR A 107 23.17 -2.69 -0.76
C THR A 107 22.77 -3.87 0.14
N ALA A 108 23.60 -4.91 0.20
CA ALA A 108 23.33 -6.09 1.03
C ALA A 108 23.30 -5.75 2.54
N ARG A 109 24.18 -4.84 2.99
CA ARG A 109 24.25 -4.38 4.38
C ARG A 109 23.04 -3.55 4.79
N THR A 110 22.57 -2.66 3.91
CA THR A 110 21.43 -1.77 4.21
C THR A 110 20.08 -2.49 4.09
N LEU A 111 19.95 -3.45 3.17
CA LEU A 111 18.77 -4.33 3.10
C LEU A 111 18.61 -5.23 4.33
N ALA A 112 19.71 -5.59 5.02
CA ALA A 112 19.66 -6.42 6.22
C ALA A 112 19.10 -5.69 7.46
N LEU A 113 18.95 -4.36 7.40
CA LEU A 113 18.44 -3.53 8.50
C LEU A 113 16.95 -3.19 8.40
N VAL A 114 16.28 -3.62 7.32
CA VAL A 114 14.87 -3.33 6.99
C VAL A 114 14.05 -4.62 6.99
#